data_AF-D1C9R7-F1
#
_entry.id   AF-D1C9R7-F1
#
_cell.length_a   1.000
_cell.length_b   1.000
_cell.length_c   1.000
_cell.angle_alpha   90.00
_cell.angle_beta   90.00
_cell.angle_gamma   90.00
#
_symmetry.space_group_name_H-M   'P 1'
#
loop_
_entity.id
_entity.type
_entity.pdbx_description
1 polymer ?
#
loop_
_entity_poly.entity_id
_entity_poly.type
_entity_poly.pdbx_seq_one_letter_code
_entity_poly.pdbx_strand_id
1 'polypeptide(L)'
;MYWTRKHVLICTAQHCNQKGAQAVAGRLRIELKRKGLDVDVLANTCDSIDICDIGPNIVVYPDRIIYHGVKTSDIPELVESLRPGGKPVERLLLKPYEGEEQARREIYEAAVRAEPISPEDFLALAQAHGWDESWVNEQARRGFIARKQIDDRPVIMVTSKARQRYGIVGEPSEEAAGT
;
A
#
# COMPACT_ATOMS: atom_id res chain seq x y z
N MET A 1 6.14 2.71 -31.20
CA MET A 1 6.00 2.94 -29.75
C MET A 1 7.33 2.65 -29.04
N TYR A 2 8.43 3.31 -29.46
CA TYR A 2 9.76 3.11 -28.85
C TYR A 2 10.18 4.30 -27.97
N TRP A 3 9.45 5.43 -28.04
CA TRP A 3 9.82 6.72 -27.44
C TRP A 3 8.75 7.24 -26.47
N THR A 4 8.20 6.36 -25.63
CA THR A 4 7.15 6.75 -24.67
C THR A 4 7.74 7.67 -23.62
N ARG A 5 7.09 8.80 -23.37
CA ARG A 5 7.53 9.79 -22.38
C ARG A 5 7.23 9.35 -20.96
N LYS A 6 6.09 8.67 -20.74
CA LYS A 6 5.74 8.09 -19.45
C LYS A 6 5.46 6.60 -19.56
N HIS A 7 5.98 5.82 -18.61
CA HIS A 7 5.60 4.42 -18.41
C HIS A 7 4.74 4.32 -17.16
N VAL A 8 3.51 3.87 -17.35
CA VAL A 8 2.51 3.68 -16.31
C VAL A 8 2.36 2.19 -16.08
N LEU A 9 2.76 1.73 -14.90
CA LEU A 9 2.67 0.34 -14.47
C LEU A 9 1.49 0.21 -13.51
N ILE A 10 0.46 -0.54 -13.92
CA ILE A 10 -0.72 -0.78 -13.10
C ILE A 10 -0.57 -2.15 -12.44
N CYS A 11 -0.45 -2.18 -11.11
CA CYS A 11 -0.34 -3.43 -10.38
C CYS A 11 -1.66 -4.21 -10.48
N THR A 12 -1.61 -5.39 -11.10
CA THR A 12 -2.78 -6.29 -11.23
C THR A 12 -2.55 -7.65 -10.58
N ALA A 13 -1.57 -7.75 -9.68
CA ALA A 13 -1.38 -8.91 -8.81
C ALA A 13 -2.64 -9.18 -7.96
N GLN A 14 -2.74 -10.39 -7.39
CA GLN A 14 -3.93 -10.89 -6.72
C GLN A 14 -4.63 -9.86 -5.81
N HIS A 15 -3.89 -9.20 -4.91
CA HIS A 15 -4.46 -8.25 -3.95
C HIS A 15 -5.03 -6.98 -4.60
N CYS A 16 -4.30 -6.40 -5.56
CA CYS A 16 -4.81 -5.25 -6.31
C CYS A 16 -6.00 -5.67 -7.19
N ASN A 17 -5.96 -6.88 -7.76
CA ASN A 17 -7.06 -7.40 -8.57
C ASN A 17 -8.35 -7.58 -7.76
N GLN A 18 -8.26 -8.11 -6.53
CA GLN A 18 -9.40 -8.19 -5.60
C GLN A 18 -10.02 -6.82 -5.29
N LYS A 19 -9.26 -5.74 -5.45
CA LYS A 19 -9.71 -4.35 -5.28
C LYS A 19 -10.09 -3.65 -6.59
N GLY A 20 -10.24 -4.39 -7.69
CA GLY A 20 -10.72 -3.87 -8.97
C GLY A 20 -9.63 -3.36 -9.93
N ALA A 21 -8.36 -3.71 -9.73
CA ALA A 21 -7.26 -3.21 -10.56
C ALA A 21 -7.40 -3.50 -12.07
N GLN A 22 -8.03 -4.61 -12.47
CA GLN A 22 -8.28 -4.91 -13.90
C GLN A 22 -9.23 -3.89 -14.54
N ALA A 23 -10.27 -3.47 -13.82
CA ALA A 23 -11.20 -2.44 -14.28
C ALA A 23 -10.50 -1.07 -14.39
N VAL A 24 -9.65 -0.74 -13.41
CA VAL A 24 -8.80 0.46 -13.43
C VAL A 24 -7.88 0.45 -14.65
N ALA A 25 -7.15 -0.65 -14.88
CA ALA A 25 -6.22 -0.79 -16.00
C ALA A 25 -6.92 -0.68 -17.35
N GLY A 26 -8.06 -1.37 -17.52
CA GLY A 26 -8.86 -1.32 -18.73
C GLY A 26 -9.40 0.09 -19.02
N ARG A 27 -10.00 0.73 -18.00
CA ARG A 27 -10.55 2.08 -18.16
C ARG A 27 -9.47 3.10 -18.47
N LEU A 28 -8.32 3.03 -17.80
CA LEU A 28 -7.19 3.93 -18.07
C LEU A 28 -6.70 3.85 -19.51
N ARG A 29 -6.49 2.63 -20.04
CA ARG A 29 -6.06 2.44 -21.44
C ARG A 29 -7.05 2.99 -22.45
N ILE A 30 -8.35 2.75 -22.21
CA ILE A 30 -9.42 3.27 -23.08
C ILE A 30 -9.40 4.81 -23.10
N GLU A 31 -9.29 5.45 -21.93
CA GLU A 31 -9.30 6.92 -21.84
C GLU A 31 -8.01 7.54 -22.41
N LEU A 32 -6.84 6.92 -22.22
CA LEU A 32 -5.59 7.36 -22.85
C LEU A 32 -5.73 7.36 -24.38
N LYS A 33 -6.25 6.28 -24.97
CA LYS A 33 -6.50 6.18 -26.41
C LYS A 33 -7.53 7.20 -26.89
N ARG A 34 -8.65 7.36 -26.17
CA ARG A 34 -9.70 8.36 -26.50
C ARG A 34 -9.16 9.79 -26.53
N LYS A 35 -8.19 10.11 -25.68
CA LYS A 35 -7.56 11.43 -25.59
C LYS A 35 -6.29 11.56 -26.44
N GLY A 36 -5.93 10.53 -27.22
CA GLY A 36 -4.74 10.49 -28.07
C GLY A 36 -3.42 10.54 -27.28
N LEU A 37 -3.43 10.14 -26.02
CA LEU A 37 -2.26 10.16 -25.12
C LEU A 37 -1.46 8.86 -25.16
N ASP A 38 -1.99 7.81 -25.78
CA ASP A 38 -1.33 6.51 -25.97
C ASP A 38 -0.08 6.57 -26.88
N VAL A 39 0.12 7.70 -27.58
CA VAL A 39 1.35 7.99 -28.32
C VAL A 39 2.54 8.34 -27.41
N ASP A 40 2.27 8.95 -26.25
CA ASP A 40 3.26 9.44 -25.29
C ASP A 40 3.29 8.61 -23.99
N VAL A 41 2.17 7.99 -23.63
CA VAL A 41 1.97 7.27 -22.37
C VAL A 41 1.76 5.79 -22.65
N LEU A 42 2.71 4.97 -22.20
CA LEU A 42 2.59 3.52 -22.25
C LEU A 42 2.02 3.00 -20.94
N ALA A 43 0.87 2.34 -20.99
CA ALA A 43 0.20 1.78 -19.81
C ALA A 43 0.19 0.24 -19.82
N ASN A 44 1.07 -0.38 -19.02
CA ASN A 44 1.18 -1.83 -18.87
C ASN A 44 0.71 -2.31 -17.50
N THR A 45 0.26 -3.55 -17.42
CA THR A 45 0.05 -4.21 -16.14
C THR A 45 1.40 -4.72 -15.62
N CYS A 46 1.55 -4.76 -14.30
CA CYS A 46 2.68 -5.39 -13.64
C CYS A 46 2.21 -6.28 -12.49
N ASP A 47 3.13 -7.09 -11.97
CA ASP A 47 2.92 -7.87 -10.75
C ASP A 47 2.98 -6.96 -9.50
N SER A 48 3.06 -7.57 -8.31
CA SER A 48 3.18 -6.90 -7.03
C SER A 48 4.30 -5.87 -7.03
N ILE A 49 4.03 -4.75 -6.36
CA ILE A 49 5.04 -3.75 -5.96
C ILE A 49 5.14 -3.67 -4.43
N ASP A 50 4.73 -4.74 -3.76
CA ASP A 50 4.81 -5.03 -2.32
C ASP A 50 4.01 -4.13 -1.36
N ILE A 51 3.32 -3.13 -1.89
CA ILE A 51 2.34 -2.30 -1.17
C ILE A 51 0.89 -2.75 -1.45
N CYS A 52 0.66 -4.07 -1.40
CA CYS A 52 -0.65 -4.70 -1.67
C CYS A 52 -1.80 -4.14 -0.82
N ASP A 53 -1.45 -3.44 0.25
CA ASP A 53 -2.32 -3.00 1.31
C ASP A 53 -3.09 -1.74 1.12
N ILE A 54 -2.55 -0.89 0.30
CA ILE A 54 -3.17 0.37 -0.05
C ILE A 54 -3.55 0.39 -1.53
N GLY A 55 -3.42 -0.73 -2.26
CA GLY A 55 -3.80 -0.81 -3.67
C GLY A 55 -5.31 -0.62 -3.94
N PRO A 56 -5.73 -0.56 -5.22
CA PRO A 56 -4.93 -0.72 -6.44
C PRO A 56 -3.85 0.36 -6.61
N ASN A 57 -2.66 -0.07 -7.07
CA ASN A 57 -1.51 0.82 -7.17
C ASN A 57 -1.08 1.05 -8.63
N ILE A 58 -0.61 2.25 -8.93
CA ILE A 58 -0.09 2.65 -10.24
C ILE A 58 1.25 3.36 -10.05
N VAL A 59 2.30 2.91 -10.73
CA VAL A 59 3.61 3.55 -10.74
C VAL A 59 3.78 4.34 -12.03
N VAL A 60 4.31 5.56 -11.95
CA VAL A 60 4.56 6.44 -13.09
C VAL A 60 6.03 6.81 -13.16
N TYR A 61 6.71 6.36 -14.22
CA TYR A 61 8.06 6.78 -14.59
C TYR A 61 8.02 7.73 -15.78
N PRO A 62 8.97 8.69 -15.88
CA PRO A 62 10.10 8.95 -14.99
C PRO A 62 9.74 9.80 -13.75
N ASP A 63 8.47 10.12 -13.54
CA ASP A 63 8.01 11.07 -12.52
C ASP A 63 8.25 10.60 -11.07
N ARG A 64 8.58 9.32 -10.85
CA ARG A 64 8.81 8.69 -9.53
C ARG A 64 7.58 8.79 -8.63
N ILE A 65 6.40 8.64 -9.22
CA ILE A 65 5.12 8.71 -8.52
C ILE A 65 4.54 7.32 -8.35
N ILE A 66 3.95 7.07 -7.18
CA ILE A 66 3.07 5.94 -6.95
C ILE A 66 1.71 6.50 -6.54
N TYR A 67 0.68 6.13 -7.29
CA TYR A 67 -0.71 6.30 -6.88
C TYR A 67 -1.20 5.04 -6.17
N HIS A 68 -1.94 5.21 -5.08
CA HIS A 68 -2.56 4.11 -4.34
C HIS A 68 -4.07 4.33 -4.21
N GLY A 69 -4.81 3.28 -3.85
CA GLY A 69 -6.26 3.33 -3.63
C GLY A 69 -7.07 3.72 -4.87
N VAL A 70 -6.50 3.56 -6.07
CA VAL A 70 -7.08 4.10 -7.30
C VAL A 70 -8.38 3.36 -7.66
N LYS A 71 -9.44 4.12 -7.93
CA LYS A 71 -10.74 3.63 -8.39
C LYS A 71 -10.97 4.00 -9.85
N THR A 72 -11.92 3.32 -10.49
CA THR A 72 -12.33 3.64 -11.88
C THR A 72 -12.88 5.06 -12.03
N SER A 73 -13.46 5.61 -10.97
CA SER A 73 -13.92 7.01 -10.89
C SER A 73 -12.80 8.04 -10.95
N ASP A 74 -11.57 7.66 -10.59
CA ASP A 74 -10.41 8.56 -10.55
C ASP A 74 -9.73 8.69 -11.92
N ILE A 75 -10.04 7.79 -12.87
CA ILE A 75 -9.37 7.75 -14.18
C ILE A 75 -9.45 9.08 -14.94
N PRO A 76 -10.58 9.82 -14.99
CA PRO A 76 -10.62 11.11 -15.67
C PRO A 76 -9.55 12.08 -15.16
N GLU A 77 -9.38 12.17 -13.83
CA GLU A 77 -8.38 13.03 -13.19
C GLU A 77 -6.95 12.51 -13.43
N LEU A 78 -6.76 11.19 -13.30
CA LEU A 78 -5.48 10.53 -13.51
C LEU A 78 -4.96 10.72 -14.95
N VAL A 79 -5.84 10.69 -15.94
CA VAL A 79 -5.45 10.89 -17.34
C VAL A 79 -4.97 12.33 -17.58
N GLU A 80 -5.58 13.32 -16.94
CA GLU A 80 -5.10 14.71 -17.02
C GLU A 80 -3.74 14.86 -16.34
N SER A 81 -3.50 14.14 -15.24
CA SER A 81 -2.19 14.08 -14.57
C SER A 81 -1.08 13.48 -15.46
N LEU A 82 -1.42 12.51 -16.31
CA LEU A 82 -0.47 11.84 -17.20
C LEU A 82 -0.11 12.64 -18.46
N ARG A 83 -0.80 13.75 -18.73
CA ARG A 83 -0.46 14.63 -19.86
C ARG A 83 0.93 15.26 -19.71
N PRO A 84 1.56 15.70 -20.81
CA PRO A 84 2.71 16.60 -20.74
C PRO A 84 2.37 17.84 -19.91
N GLY A 85 3.16 18.11 -18.86
CA GLY A 85 2.91 19.21 -17.92
C GLY A 85 1.73 18.99 -16.95
N GLY A 86 1.11 17.81 -16.96
CA GLY A 86 0.06 17.43 -16.02
C GLY A 86 0.58 17.43 -14.58
N LYS A 87 -0.30 17.81 -13.64
CA LYS A 87 0.01 17.82 -12.21
C LYS A 87 -0.39 16.49 -11.57
N PRO A 88 0.37 16.00 -10.57
CA PRO A 88 -0.01 14.81 -9.82
C PRO A 88 -1.38 14.93 -9.14
N VAL A 89 -2.09 13.80 -9.02
CA VAL A 89 -3.34 13.72 -8.24
C VAL A 89 -2.98 13.60 -6.75
N GLU A 90 -2.81 14.73 -6.07
CA GLU A 90 -2.27 14.81 -4.70
C GLU A 90 -2.89 13.85 -3.70
N ARG A 91 -4.23 13.70 -3.72
CA ARG A 91 -4.96 12.82 -2.80
C ARG A 91 -4.70 11.32 -3.01
N LEU A 92 -4.18 10.92 -4.17
CA LEU A 92 -3.86 9.53 -4.50
C LEU A 92 -2.36 9.25 -4.35
N LEU A 93 -1.54 10.27 -4.13
CA LEU A 93 -0.10 10.11 -4.02
C LEU A 93 0.29 9.35 -2.76
N LEU A 94 1.10 8.32 -2.95
CA LEU A 94 1.76 7.65 -1.85
C LEU A 94 2.84 8.57 -1.28
N LYS A 95 2.67 8.97 -0.02
CA LYS A 95 3.64 9.79 0.72
C LYS A 95 4.23 8.93 1.84
N PRO A 96 5.42 8.33 1.66
CA PRO A 96 5.95 7.33 2.60
C PRO A 96 6.34 7.87 3.98
N TYR A 97 6.44 9.20 4.13
CA TYR A 97 6.87 9.87 5.37
C TYR A 97 5.83 10.87 5.87
N GLU A 98 4.59 10.81 5.38
CA GLU A 98 3.51 11.70 5.79
C GLU A 98 2.18 10.94 5.91
N GLY A 99 1.21 11.54 6.61
CA GLY A 99 -0.16 11.03 6.69
C GLY A 99 -0.25 9.60 7.24
N GLU A 100 -1.11 8.79 6.62
CA GLU A 100 -1.39 7.41 7.08
C GLU A 100 -0.13 6.54 7.10
N GLU A 101 0.79 6.64 6.13
CA GLU A 101 1.97 5.77 6.13
C GLU A 101 2.96 6.10 7.25
N GLN A 102 3.08 7.39 7.62
CA GLN A 102 3.87 7.79 8.78
C GLN A 102 3.23 7.31 10.09
N ALA A 103 1.91 7.46 10.23
CA ALA A 103 1.19 6.95 11.39
C ALA A 103 1.32 5.42 11.53
N ARG A 104 1.28 4.67 10.42
CA ARG A 104 1.50 3.21 10.44
C ARG A 104 2.91 2.85 10.87
N ARG A 105 3.93 3.56 10.37
CA ARG A 105 5.32 3.40 10.80
C ARG A 105 5.43 3.59 12.32
N GLU A 106 4.85 4.67 12.86
CA GLU A 106 4.90 4.98 14.29
C GLU A 106 4.26 3.89 15.16
N ILE A 107 3.11 3.36 14.75
CA ILE A 107 2.46 2.22 15.43
C ILE A 107 3.38 1.01 15.42
N TYR A 108 3.90 0.61 14.26
CA TYR A 108 4.71 -0.60 14.17
C TYR A 108 6.03 -0.45 14.92
N GLU A 109 6.67 0.71 14.90
CA GLU A 109 7.87 0.98 15.69
C GLU A 109 7.60 0.94 17.20
N ALA A 110 6.47 1.49 17.65
CA ALA A 110 6.05 1.42 19.04
C ALA A 110 5.73 -0.02 19.46
N ALA A 111 5.00 -0.76 18.62
CA ALA A 111 4.66 -2.15 18.87
C ALA A 111 5.90 -3.05 18.93
N VAL A 112 6.91 -2.84 18.07
CA VAL A 112 8.18 -3.58 18.12
C VAL A 112 8.96 -3.29 19.41
N ARG A 113 8.96 -2.02 19.89
CA ARG A 113 9.61 -1.67 21.17
C ARG A 113 8.95 -2.33 22.39
N ALA A 114 7.68 -2.68 22.27
CA ALA A 114 6.87 -3.31 23.32
C ALA A 114 6.60 -4.80 23.05
N GLU A 115 7.29 -5.44 22.09
CA GLU A 115 6.99 -6.81 21.67
C GLU A 115 7.45 -7.85 22.73
N PRO A 116 6.62 -8.85 23.08
CA PRO A 116 5.23 -9.07 22.66
C PRO A 116 4.27 -8.03 23.27
N ILE A 117 3.44 -7.39 22.44
CA ILE A 117 2.49 -6.35 22.87
C ILE A 117 1.10 -6.97 23.09
N SER A 118 0.34 -6.51 24.09
CA SER A 118 -1.03 -6.98 24.30
C SER A 118 -1.99 -6.48 23.19
N PRO A 119 -3.09 -7.20 22.90
CA PRO A 119 -4.10 -6.70 21.95
C PRO A 119 -4.71 -5.35 22.34
N GLU A 120 -4.87 -5.10 23.64
CA GLU A 120 -5.39 -3.83 24.16
C GLU A 120 -4.41 -2.68 23.90
N ASP A 121 -3.12 -2.88 24.19
CA ASP A 121 -2.09 -1.86 23.96
C ASP A 121 -1.90 -1.60 22.46
N PHE A 122 -1.93 -2.62 21.61
CA PHE A 122 -1.85 -2.43 20.16
C PHE A 122 -3.06 -1.67 19.61
N LEU A 123 -4.27 -1.94 20.13
CA LEU A 123 -5.46 -1.17 19.77
C LEU A 123 -5.35 0.28 20.25
N ALA A 124 -4.79 0.53 21.45
CA ALA A 124 -4.55 1.87 21.94
C ALA A 124 -3.57 2.65 21.04
N LEU A 125 -2.50 2.00 20.55
CA LEU A 125 -1.62 2.59 19.54
C LEU A 125 -2.40 2.95 18.26
N ALA A 126 -3.27 2.07 17.76
CA ALA A 126 -4.10 2.36 16.58
C ALA A 126 -5.08 3.53 16.80
N GLN A 127 -5.73 3.58 17.96
CA GLN A 127 -6.69 4.64 18.32
C GLN A 127 -6.03 6.01 18.45
N ALA A 128 -4.77 6.06 18.90
CA ALA A 128 -4.00 7.31 18.93
C ALA A 128 -3.82 7.95 17.54
N HIS A 129 -3.93 7.15 16.47
CA HIS A 129 -3.88 7.61 15.08
C HIS A 129 -5.24 7.61 14.38
N GLY A 130 -6.34 7.51 15.14
CA GLY A 130 -7.70 7.57 14.61
C GLY A 130 -8.20 6.27 13.96
N TRP A 131 -7.52 5.15 14.19
CA TRP A 131 -7.95 3.83 13.73
C TRP A 131 -8.63 3.03 14.83
N ASP A 132 -9.52 2.12 14.42
CA ASP A 132 -10.31 1.29 15.32
C ASP A 132 -9.94 -0.19 15.19
N GLU A 133 -10.71 -1.04 15.85
CA GLU A 133 -10.52 -2.49 15.83
C GLU A 133 -10.62 -3.08 14.41
N SER A 134 -11.39 -2.45 13.51
CA SER A 134 -11.51 -2.91 12.12
C SER A 134 -10.16 -2.81 11.39
N TRP A 135 -9.41 -1.73 11.65
CA TRP A 135 -8.07 -1.55 11.12
C TRP A 135 -7.08 -2.58 11.68
N VAL A 136 -7.14 -2.86 12.99
CA VAL A 136 -6.30 -3.88 13.64
C VAL A 136 -6.56 -5.27 13.03
N ASN A 137 -7.84 -5.62 12.86
CA ASN A 137 -8.25 -6.86 12.22
C ASN A 137 -7.76 -6.95 10.78
N GLU A 138 -7.81 -5.84 10.04
CA GLU A 138 -7.25 -5.76 8.69
C GLU A 138 -5.73 -5.93 8.70
N GLN A 139 -4.98 -5.39 9.66
CA GLN A 139 -3.53 -5.63 9.75
C GLN A 139 -3.20 -7.11 9.97
N ALA A 140 -3.98 -7.79 10.82
CA ALA A 140 -3.83 -9.23 11.05
C ALA A 140 -4.17 -10.05 9.79
N ARG A 141 -5.31 -9.76 9.15
CA ARG A 141 -5.75 -10.43 7.91
C ARG A 141 -4.71 -10.33 6.79
N ARG A 142 -3.94 -9.25 6.79
CA ARG A 142 -2.91 -8.95 5.79
C ARG A 142 -1.51 -9.42 6.16
N GLY A 143 -1.35 -9.99 7.35
CA GLY A 143 -0.10 -10.50 7.85
C GLY A 143 0.92 -9.42 8.23
N PHE A 144 0.48 -8.20 8.59
CA PHE A 144 1.38 -7.21 9.22
C PHE A 144 1.58 -7.49 10.71
N ILE A 145 0.60 -8.13 11.34
CA ILE A 145 0.68 -8.59 12.73
C ILE A 145 0.25 -10.05 12.82
N ALA A 146 0.78 -10.77 13.81
CA ALA A 146 0.36 -12.12 14.17
C ALA A 146 -0.19 -12.13 15.59
N ARG A 147 -1.35 -12.75 15.79
CA ARG A 147 -1.93 -12.99 17.13
C ARG A 147 -1.43 -14.34 17.64
N LYS A 148 -0.83 -14.36 18.84
CA LYS A 148 -0.28 -15.56 19.49
C LYS A 148 -0.76 -15.67 20.95
N GLN A 149 -0.47 -16.80 21.57
CA GLN A 149 -0.63 -17.05 22.99
C GLN A 149 0.76 -17.29 23.59
N ILE A 150 1.14 -16.53 24.62
CA ILE A 150 2.39 -16.73 25.38
C ILE A 150 2.00 -16.77 26.85
N ASP A 151 2.33 -17.87 27.54
CA ASP A 151 1.92 -18.12 28.94
C ASP A 151 0.41 -17.88 29.18
N ASP A 152 -0.43 -18.45 28.31
CA ASP A 152 -1.90 -18.30 28.31
C ASP A 152 -2.42 -16.85 28.18
N ARG A 153 -1.55 -15.91 27.78
CA ARG A 153 -1.93 -14.51 27.52
C ARG A 153 -1.94 -14.23 26.01
N PRO A 154 -3.00 -13.61 25.49
CA PRO A 154 -3.03 -13.21 24.09
C PRO A 154 -2.04 -12.07 23.85
N VAL A 155 -1.23 -12.20 22.81
CA VAL A 155 -0.25 -11.19 22.41
C VAL A 155 -0.28 -10.97 20.90
N ILE A 156 0.25 -9.84 20.48
CA ILE A 156 0.47 -9.46 19.09
C ILE A 156 1.98 -9.36 18.85
N MET A 157 2.43 -9.93 17.73
CA MET A 157 3.80 -9.82 17.22
C MET A 157 3.77 -9.05 15.90
N VAL A 158 4.73 -8.14 15.70
CA VAL A 158 4.91 -7.45 14.42
C VAL A 158 5.69 -8.36 13.47
N THR A 159 5.11 -8.69 12.32
CA THR A 159 5.68 -9.68 11.40
C THR A 159 6.88 -9.12 10.61
N SER A 160 7.66 -10.02 10.02
CA SER A 160 8.75 -9.65 9.10
C SER A 160 8.28 -8.78 7.94
N LYS A 161 7.03 -8.96 7.48
CA LYS A 161 6.43 -8.12 6.43
C LYS A 161 6.31 -6.66 6.85
N ALA A 162 5.80 -6.41 8.05
CA ALA A 162 5.70 -5.05 8.58
C ALA A 162 7.09 -4.45 8.80
N ARG A 163 8.01 -5.22 9.41
CA ARG A 163 9.39 -4.80 9.66
C ARG A 163 10.11 -4.42 8.36
N GLN A 164 10.02 -5.24 7.32
CA GLN A 164 10.60 -4.97 5.99
C GLN A 164 9.96 -3.75 5.32
N ARG A 165 8.62 -3.64 5.36
CA ARG A 165 7.88 -2.51 4.76
C ARG A 165 8.32 -1.16 5.31
N TYR A 166 8.59 -1.08 6.61
CA TYR A 166 8.92 0.16 7.32
C TYR A 166 10.41 0.27 7.70
N GLY A 167 11.24 -0.74 7.44
CA GLY A 167 12.67 -0.71 7.80
C GLY A 167 12.92 -0.72 9.30
N ILE A 168 12.09 -1.43 10.07
CA ILE A 168 12.17 -1.50 11.53
C ILE A 168 13.17 -2.58 11.93
N VAL A 169 14.21 -2.20 12.67
CA VAL A 169 15.29 -3.10 13.13
C VAL A 169 14.93 -3.74 14.47
N GLY A 170 15.15 -5.06 14.58
CA GLY A 170 14.91 -5.88 15.76
C GLY A 170 14.59 -7.31 15.34
N GLU A 171 15.26 -8.30 15.91
CA GLU A 171 14.95 -9.71 15.62
C GLU A 171 13.61 -10.10 16.25
N PRO A 172 12.77 -10.92 15.58
CA PRO A 172 11.69 -11.59 16.29
C PRO A 172 12.34 -12.48 17.35
N SER A 173 11.94 -12.36 18.61
CA SER A 173 12.44 -13.25 19.67
C SER A 173 12.25 -14.71 19.23
N GLU A 174 13.36 -15.45 19.07
CA GLU A 174 13.38 -16.81 18.52
C GLU A 174 12.52 -17.82 19.31
N GLU A 175 12.08 -17.48 20.52
CA GLU A 175 11.24 -18.34 21.37
C GLU A 175 9.81 -18.58 20.81
N ALA A 176 9.38 -17.87 19.78
CA ALA A 176 8.02 -18.00 19.23
C ALA A 176 7.93 -18.72 17.86
N ALA A 177 9.00 -19.37 17.41
CA ALA A 177 9.07 -20.13 16.15
C ALA A 177 8.80 -21.65 16.31
N GLY A 178 8.20 -22.07 17.43
CA GLY A 178 7.83 -23.46 17.68
C GLY A 178 6.32 -23.69 17.59
N THR A 179 5.83 -24.09 16.41
CA THR A 179 4.85 -25.18 16.17
C THR A 179 4.58 -25.33 14.67
#